data_AF-A0A7K2QER6-F1
#
_entry.id   AF-A0A7K2QER6-F1
#
_cell.length_a   1.000
_cell.length_b   1.000
_cell.length_c   1.000
_cell.angle_alpha   90.00
_cell.angle_beta   90.00
_cell.angle_gamma   90.00
#
_symmetry.space_group_name_H-M   'P 1'
#
loop_
_entity.id
_entity.type
_entity.pdbx_description
1 polymer ?
#
loop_
_entity_poly.entity_id
_entity_poly.type
_entity_poly.pdbx_seq_one_letter_code
_entity_poly.pdbx_strand_id
1 'polypeptide(L)'
;LRGVGALRFLWEEALVPLGLAMVAGVTRAARVFEPDLLVADQQALAGPVVARRLGIPWATSASTSAELTRPYADFPKVGEWVSGQISGFLAACGMPGADWDPRFSERLVIVFSTPELVGVGQEFPAHHAFVGPAFGARPAAAHFPWQRLDPERRRVLVSLGTLNQEAGGRFYATVLRAAERLADTVQLVVVAPPSLVGPAPGNVLLQERVPQLELLPHLDAVVSHAGHNTVCEALAYGLPLVVAPIRDDQPIVARQVVEAGAGVRVRFGRTRAEELCDALTAVLDDPGHRRAARRIQASFAAAGGAAAAADRLEKLS
;
A
#
# COMPACT_ATOMS: atom_id res chain seq x y z
N LEU A 1 17.63 -3.95 -1.50
CA LEU A 1 17.72 -3.82 -2.98
C LEU A 1 16.93 -2.58 -3.42
N ARG A 2 17.33 -1.88 -4.50
CA ARG A 2 16.63 -0.69 -5.01
C ARG A 2 16.49 -0.76 -6.55
N GLY A 3 15.45 -0.14 -7.09
CA GLY A 3 15.22 -0.05 -8.54
C GLY A 3 15.08 -1.42 -9.20
N VAL A 4 15.67 -1.58 -10.38
CA VAL A 4 15.60 -2.83 -11.19
C VAL A 4 16.04 -4.07 -10.40
N GLY A 5 17.02 -3.95 -9.50
CA GLY A 5 17.45 -5.08 -8.67
C GLY A 5 16.39 -5.56 -7.66
N ALA A 6 15.53 -4.66 -7.16
CA ALA A 6 14.42 -5.03 -6.29
C ALA A 6 13.29 -5.71 -7.10
N LEU A 7 13.00 -5.17 -8.29
CA LEU A 7 12.02 -5.76 -9.20
C LEU A 7 12.46 -7.16 -9.66
N ARG A 8 13.74 -7.32 -9.98
CA ARG A 8 14.30 -8.62 -10.34
C ARG A 8 14.11 -9.65 -9.23
N PHE A 9 14.49 -9.28 -8.01
CA PHE A 9 14.27 -10.12 -6.83
C PHE A 9 12.79 -10.47 -6.63
N LEU A 10 11.88 -9.49 -6.75
CA LEU A 10 10.45 -9.72 -6.61
C LEU A 10 9.96 -10.81 -7.57
N TRP A 11 10.35 -10.78 -8.84
CA TRP A 11 9.90 -11.77 -9.81
C TRP A 11 10.66 -13.09 -9.73
N GLU A 12 11.99 -13.06 -9.77
CA GLU A 12 12.84 -14.26 -9.87
C GLU A 12 12.93 -15.03 -8.56
N GLU A 13 12.88 -14.36 -7.41
CA GLU A 13 13.09 -14.98 -6.09
C GLU A 13 11.80 -15.11 -5.27
N ALA A 14 10.74 -14.36 -5.62
CA ALA A 14 9.48 -14.40 -4.89
C ALA A 14 8.29 -14.87 -5.76
N LEU A 15 7.80 -14.05 -6.70
CA LEU A 15 6.53 -14.31 -7.39
C LEU A 15 6.54 -15.60 -8.23
N VAL A 16 7.58 -15.81 -9.05
CA VAL A 16 7.67 -17.00 -9.91
C VAL A 16 7.90 -18.28 -9.08
N PRO A 17 8.89 -18.35 -8.16
CA PRO A 17 9.09 -19.54 -7.34
C PRO A 17 7.89 -19.85 -6.45
N LEU A 18 7.31 -18.85 -5.79
CA LEU A 18 6.14 -19.02 -4.94
C LEU A 18 4.94 -19.50 -5.75
N GLY A 19 4.69 -18.89 -6.91
CA GLY A 19 3.65 -19.32 -7.83
C GLY A 19 3.79 -20.80 -8.19
N LEU A 20 4.97 -21.23 -8.64
CA LEU A 20 5.23 -22.61 -9.03
C LEU A 20 5.03 -23.58 -7.84
N ALA A 21 5.54 -23.23 -6.67
CA ALA A 21 5.39 -24.03 -5.45
C ALA A 21 3.93 -24.16 -5.00
N MET A 22 3.12 -23.13 -5.21
CA MET A 22 1.72 -23.09 -4.79
C MET A 22 0.78 -23.90 -5.71
N VAL A 23 1.10 -24.07 -7.01
CA VAL A 23 0.19 -24.67 -8.01
C VAL A 23 -0.40 -26.01 -7.55
N ALA A 24 0.43 -26.94 -7.06
CA ALA A 24 -0.04 -28.26 -6.63
C ALA A 24 -0.97 -28.18 -5.40
N GLY A 25 -0.59 -27.36 -4.42
CA GLY A 25 -1.38 -27.15 -3.20
C GLY A 25 -2.74 -26.50 -3.49
N VAL A 26 -2.74 -25.44 -4.30
CA VAL A 26 -3.96 -24.74 -4.73
C VAL A 26 -4.85 -25.64 -5.58
N THR A 27 -4.27 -26.45 -6.48
CA THR A 27 -5.04 -27.44 -7.28
C THR A 27 -5.75 -28.44 -6.38
N ARG A 28 -5.05 -29.00 -5.39
CA ARG A 28 -5.63 -29.95 -4.44
C ARG A 28 -6.74 -29.29 -3.61
N ALA A 29 -6.50 -28.08 -3.11
CA ALA A 29 -7.49 -27.34 -2.33
C ALA A 29 -8.76 -27.06 -3.15
N ALA A 30 -8.61 -26.58 -4.39
CA ALA A 30 -9.74 -26.31 -5.28
C ALA A 30 -10.54 -27.57 -5.63
N ARG A 31 -9.89 -28.72 -5.83
CA ARG A 31 -10.59 -30.00 -6.09
C ARG A 31 -11.33 -30.55 -4.87
N VAL A 32 -10.83 -30.30 -3.66
CA VAL A 32 -11.47 -30.76 -2.42
C VAL A 32 -12.63 -29.86 -2.03
N PHE A 33 -12.46 -28.54 -2.21
CA PHE A 33 -13.45 -27.55 -1.82
C PHE A 33 -14.53 -27.33 -2.89
N GLU A 34 -14.21 -27.58 -4.17
CA GLU A 34 -15.11 -27.38 -5.32
C GLU A 34 -15.72 -25.96 -5.35
N PRO A 35 -14.91 -24.88 -5.39
CA PRO A 35 -15.43 -23.52 -5.36
C PRO A 35 -16.16 -23.15 -6.65
N ASP A 36 -17.27 -22.42 -6.53
CA ASP A 36 -17.94 -21.76 -7.65
C ASP A 36 -17.09 -20.60 -8.24
N LEU A 37 -16.23 -19.99 -7.40
CA LEU A 37 -15.40 -18.86 -7.76
C LEU A 37 -14.06 -18.87 -7.00
N LEU A 38 -12.96 -18.58 -7.70
CA LEU A 38 -11.63 -18.35 -7.10
C LEU A 38 -11.30 -16.86 -7.03
N VAL A 39 -10.99 -16.34 -5.84
CA VAL A 39 -10.43 -14.99 -5.68
C VAL A 39 -8.92 -15.11 -5.44
N ALA A 40 -8.12 -14.54 -6.32
CA ALA A 40 -6.67 -14.58 -6.22
C ALA A 40 -6.09 -13.17 -6.02
N ASP A 41 -5.19 -13.01 -5.05
CA ASP A 41 -4.37 -11.80 -5.00
C ASP A 41 -3.55 -11.67 -6.28
N GLN A 42 -3.37 -10.44 -6.80
CA GLN A 42 -2.64 -10.20 -8.04
C GLN A 42 -1.19 -10.70 -8.04
N GLN A 43 -0.59 -10.94 -6.86
CA GLN A 43 0.75 -11.52 -6.72
C GLN A 43 0.73 -13.06 -6.52
N ALA A 44 -0.43 -13.66 -6.29
CA ALA A 44 -0.60 -15.10 -6.12
C ALA A 44 -0.84 -15.82 -7.46
N LEU A 45 0.18 -15.83 -8.33
CA LEU A 45 0.09 -16.26 -9.74
C LEU A 45 -0.45 -17.69 -9.96
N ALA A 46 -0.38 -18.55 -8.93
CA ALA A 46 -0.89 -19.92 -8.98
C ALA A 46 -2.42 -20.02 -9.09
N GLY A 47 -3.16 -19.14 -8.39
CA GLY A 47 -4.63 -19.16 -8.35
C GLY A 47 -5.27 -19.10 -9.74
N PRO A 48 -4.94 -18.08 -10.57
CA PRO A 48 -5.44 -17.92 -11.93
C PRO A 48 -5.13 -19.12 -12.84
N VAL A 49 -3.92 -19.68 -12.74
CA VAL A 49 -3.53 -20.87 -13.50
C VAL A 49 -4.39 -22.07 -13.12
N VAL A 50 -4.59 -22.30 -11.82
CA VAL A 50 -5.44 -23.39 -11.33
C VAL A 50 -6.90 -23.18 -11.74
N ALA A 51 -7.42 -21.96 -11.61
CA ALA A 51 -8.77 -21.62 -12.01
C ALA A 51 -9.02 -21.96 -13.48
N ARG A 52 -8.13 -21.51 -14.39
CA ARG A 52 -8.25 -21.84 -15.82
C ARG A 52 -8.13 -23.32 -16.13
N ARG A 53 -7.24 -24.06 -15.45
CA ARG A 53 -7.09 -25.52 -15.65
C ARG A 53 -8.33 -26.30 -15.22
N LEU A 54 -9.01 -25.84 -14.17
CA LEU A 54 -10.19 -26.50 -13.63
C LEU A 54 -11.50 -25.94 -14.23
N GLY A 55 -11.43 -24.91 -15.06
CA GLY A 55 -12.61 -24.26 -15.65
C GLY A 55 -13.42 -23.43 -14.64
N ILE A 56 -12.81 -23.03 -13.52
CA ILE A 56 -13.47 -22.28 -12.44
C ILE A 56 -13.38 -20.77 -12.76
N PRO A 57 -14.47 -20.00 -12.69
CA PRO A 57 -14.43 -18.54 -12.74
C PRO A 57 -13.44 -17.96 -11.71
N TRP A 58 -12.82 -16.83 -12.01
CA TRP A 58 -11.93 -16.20 -11.05
C TRP A 58 -11.90 -14.67 -11.14
N ALA A 59 -11.59 -14.04 -10.02
CA ALA A 59 -11.42 -12.59 -9.87
C ALA A 59 -10.04 -12.27 -9.28
N THR A 60 -9.48 -11.13 -9.67
CA THR A 60 -8.28 -10.56 -9.04
C THR A 60 -8.68 -9.71 -7.83
N SER A 61 -7.98 -9.93 -6.72
CA SER A 61 -7.89 -9.02 -5.59
C SER A 61 -6.61 -8.19 -5.73
N ALA A 62 -6.74 -6.92 -6.13
CA ALA A 62 -5.60 -6.03 -6.35
C ALA A 62 -5.26 -5.27 -5.05
N SER A 63 -4.38 -5.87 -4.24
CA SER A 63 -3.92 -5.35 -2.94
C SER A 63 -3.04 -4.10 -3.03
N THR A 64 -2.56 -3.74 -4.21
CA THR A 64 -1.87 -2.48 -4.51
C THR A 64 -2.27 -1.97 -5.88
N SER A 65 -2.27 -0.65 -6.06
CA SER A 65 -2.64 -0.01 -7.33
C SER A 65 -1.47 0.19 -8.30
N ALA A 66 -0.25 -0.16 -7.89
CA ALA A 66 0.97 0.16 -8.62
C ALA A 66 0.99 -0.41 -10.05
N GLU A 67 0.61 -1.68 -10.21
CA GLU A 67 0.60 -2.38 -11.50
C GLU A 67 -0.58 -1.97 -12.41
N LEU A 68 -1.59 -1.26 -11.87
CA LEU A 68 -2.73 -0.75 -12.65
C LEU A 68 -2.36 0.48 -13.50
N THR A 69 -1.38 1.27 -13.05
CA THR A 69 -0.99 2.55 -13.69
C THR A 69 0.08 2.39 -14.77
N ARG A 70 0.23 1.18 -15.36
CA ARG A 70 1.29 0.86 -16.33
C ARG A 70 2.67 1.34 -15.85
N PRO A 71 3.19 0.79 -14.73
CA PRO A 71 4.34 1.36 -14.03
C PRO A 71 5.64 1.40 -14.85
N TYR A 72 5.69 0.66 -15.95
CA TYR A 72 6.83 0.56 -16.86
C TYR A 72 6.65 1.32 -18.18
N ALA A 73 5.65 2.20 -18.30
CA ALA A 73 5.42 2.98 -19.52
C ALA A 73 6.67 3.76 -19.98
N ASP A 74 7.41 4.34 -19.02
CA ASP A 74 8.67 5.06 -19.29
C ASP A 74 9.89 4.13 -19.41
N PHE A 75 9.72 2.83 -19.18
CA PHE A 75 10.79 1.82 -19.13
C PHE A 75 10.40 0.55 -19.91
N PRO A 76 10.23 0.62 -21.25
CA PRO A 76 9.67 -0.46 -22.06
C PRO A 76 10.42 -1.79 -21.93
N LYS A 77 11.77 -1.75 -21.85
CA LYS A 77 12.60 -2.96 -21.63
C LYS A 77 12.31 -3.66 -20.31
N VAL A 78 11.92 -2.92 -19.27
CA VAL A 78 11.52 -3.50 -17.98
C VAL A 78 10.16 -4.17 -18.14
N GLY A 79 9.22 -3.54 -18.85
CA GLY A 79 7.94 -4.13 -19.19
C GLY A 79 8.08 -5.45 -19.98
N GLU A 80 8.88 -5.45 -21.05
CA GLU A 80 9.18 -6.64 -21.84
C GLU A 80 9.80 -7.77 -20.99
N TRP A 81 10.72 -7.43 -20.09
CA TRP A 81 11.32 -8.40 -19.19
C TRP A 81 10.29 -9.00 -18.22
N VAL A 82 9.40 -8.19 -17.63
CA VAL A 82 8.29 -8.67 -16.78
C VAL A 82 7.35 -9.58 -17.57
N SER A 83 6.97 -9.19 -18.79
CA SER A 83 6.17 -10.05 -19.68
C SER A 83 6.87 -11.38 -19.95
N GLY A 84 8.19 -11.37 -20.15
CA GLY A 84 8.98 -12.59 -20.29
C GLY A 84 8.94 -13.50 -19.06
N GLN A 85 8.98 -12.93 -17.84
CA GLN A 85 8.83 -13.70 -16.59
C GLN A 85 7.45 -14.35 -16.50
N ILE A 86 6.39 -13.62 -16.88
CA ILE A 86 5.01 -14.13 -16.92
C ILE A 86 4.90 -15.30 -17.91
N SER A 87 5.36 -15.11 -19.15
CA SER A 87 5.33 -16.16 -20.16
C SER A 87 6.14 -17.39 -19.74
N GLY A 88 7.30 -17.19 -19.11
CA GLY A 88 8.12 -18.27 -18.55
C GLY A 88 7.40 -19.04 -17.44
N PHE A 89 6.74 -18.34 -16.51
CA PHE A 89 5.93 -18.93 -15.46
C PHE A 89 4.76 -19.76 -16.03
N LEU A 90 4.02 -19.22 -17.00
CA LEU A 90 2.90 -19.92 -17.65
C LEU A 90 3.38 -21.16 -18.41
N ALA A 91 4.51 -21.07 -19.12
CA ALA A 91 5.13 -22.20 -19.79
C ALA A 91 5.56 -23.31 -18.81
N ALA A 92 6.17 -22.94 -17.67
CA ALA A 92 6.52 -23.87 -16.60
C ALA A 92 5.27 -24.51 -15.96
N CYS A 93 4.13 -23.81 -16.03
CA CYS A 93 2.81 -24.34 -15.69
C CYS A 93 2.16 -25.14 -16.83
N GLY A 94 2.88 -25.56 -17.87
CA GLY A 94 2.33 -26.36 -18.97
C GLY A 94 1.33 -25.59 -19.85
N MET A 95 1.43 -24.26 -19.90
CA MET A 95 0.65 -23.40 -20.80
C MET A 95 1.58 -22.64 -21.76
N PRO A 96 2.38 -23.34 -22.58
CA PRO A 96 3.31 -22.68 -23.50
C PRO A 96 2.55 -21.86 -24.55
N GLY A 97 3.07 -20.66 -24.87
CA GLY A 97 2.45 -19.76 -25.86
C GLY A 97 1.19 -19.05 -25.39
N ALA A 98 0.83 -19.16 -24.11
CA ALA A 98 -0.31 -18.45 -23.55
C ALA A 98 -0.03 -16.94 -23.47
N ASP A 99 -0.91 -16.14 -24.06
CA ASP A 99 -0.81 -14.68 -24.13
C ASP A 99 -1.87 -14.03 -23.23
N TRP A 100 -1.65 -14.12 -21.91
CA TRP A 100 -2.47 -13.47 -20.90
C TRP A 100 -1.66 -13.21 -19.63
N ASP A 101 -2.10 -12.25 -18.82
CA ASP A 101 -1.44 -11.90 -17.56
C ASP A 101 -2.20 -12.49 -16.37
N PRO A 102 -1.63 -13.44 -15.61
CA PRO A 102 -2.29 -14.05 -14.46
C PRO A 102 -2.53 -13.06 -13.33
N ARG A 103 -1.93 -11.87 -13.35
CA ARG A 103 -2.19 -10.85 -12.34
C ARG A 103 -3.59 -10.26 -12.47
N PHE A 104 -4.20 -10.27 -13.66
CA PHE A 104 -5.45 -9.55 -13.94
C PHE A 104 -6.50 -10.44 -14.60
N SER A 105 -7.60 -10.71 -13.88
CA SER A 105 -8.75 -11.44 -14.41
C SER A 105 -9.42 -10.64 -15.51
N GLU A 106 -9.73 -11.31 -16.61
CA GLU A 106 -10.50 -10.75 -17.72
C GLU A 106 -11.96 -10.42 -17.34
N ARG A 107 -12.44 -10.92 -16.20
CA ARG A 107 -13.84 -10.79 -15.76
C ARG A 107 -14.03 -9.79 -14.64
N LEU A 108 -13.12 -9.75 -13.66
CA LEU A 108 -13.22 -8.85 -12.50
C LEU A 108 -11.87 -8.63 -11.83
N VAL A 109 -11.45 -7.37 -11.75
CA VAL A 109 -10.33 -6.92 -10.91
C VAL A 109 -10.89 -6.00 -9.82
N ILE A 110 -10.84 -6.46 -8.57
CA ILE A 110 -11.26 -5.67 -7.41
C ILE A 110 -10.08 -4.79 -6.98
N VAL A 111 -10.27 -3.48 -7.05
CA VAL A 111 -9.24 -2.49 -6.74
C VAL A 111 -9.57 -1.81 -5.43
N PHE A 112 -8.73 -2.02 -4.41
CA PHE A 112 -8.89 -1.40 -3.09
C PHE A 112 -8.34 0.03 -3.06
N SER A 113 -8.89 0.86 -3.93
CA SER A 113 -8.58 2.29 -4.10
C SER A 113 -9.68 2.94 -4.94
N THR A 114 -9.47 4.19 -5.35
CA THR A 114 -10.34 4.94 -6.27
C THR A 114 -9.49 5.71 -7.30
N PRO A 115 -10.08 6.10 -8.44
CA PRO A 115 -9.40 6.92 -9.44
C PRO A 115 -8.85 8.23 -8.88
N GLU A 116 -9.48 8.83 -7.86
CA GLU A 116 -9.00 10.05 -7.20
C GLU A 116 -7.61 9.89 -6.57
N LEU A 117 -7.21 8.67 -6.18
CA LEU A 117 -5.86 8.37 -5.73
C LEU A 117 -5.00 7.79 -6.86
N VAL A 118 -5.52 6.84 -7.62
CA VAL A 118 -4.72 6.07 -8.60
C VAL A 118 -4.33 6.91 -9.81
N GLY A 119 -5.15 7.89 -10.20
CA GLY A 119 -4.88 8.82 -11.29
C GLY A 119 -6.17 9.27 -11.98
N VAL A 120 -6.58 10.52 -11.74
CA VAL A 120 -7.75 11.11 -12.41
C VAL A 120 -7.47 11.24 -13.92
N GLY A 121 -8.44 10.85 -14.74
CA GLY A 121 -8.31 10.90 -16.20
C GLY A 121 -7.62 9.71 -16.85
N GLN A 122 -7.21 8.70 -16.06
CA GLN A 122 -6.79 7.41 -16.60
C GLN A 122 -8.01 6.56 -16.97
N GLU A 123 -7.94 5.91 -18.13
CA GLU A 123 -8.94 4.93 -18.55
C GLU A 123 -8.61 3.55 -17.99
N PHE A 124 -9.55 2.98 -17.24
CA PHE A 124 -9.45 1.61 -16.74
C PHE A 124 -10.51 0.72 -17.43
N PRO A 125 -10.21 -0.56 -17.69
CA PRO A 125 -11.21 -1.47 -18.22
C PRO A 125 -12.45 -1.56 -17.34
N ALA A 126 -13.63 -1.71 -17.93
CA ALA A 126 -14.91 -1.72 -17.19
C ALA A 126 -15.02 -2.82 -16.11
N HIS A 127 -14.25 -3.91 -16.24
CA HIS A 127 -14.18 -4.99 -15.25
C HIS A 127 -13.26 -4.67 -14.05
N HIS A 128 -12.58 -3.51 -14.04
CA HIS A 128 -11.85 -3.02 -12.87
C HIS A 128 -12.82 -2.29 -11.93
N ALA A 129 -13.23 -2.98 -10.86
CA ALA A 129 -14.12 -2.46 -9.85
C ALA A 129 -13.30 -1.72 -8.77
N PHE A 130 -13.27 -0.39 -8.85
CA PHE A 130 -12.75 0.46 -7.77
C PHE A 130 -13.76 0.50 -6.62
N VAL A 131 -13.44 -0.21 -5.55
CA VAL A 131 -14.31 -0.37 -4.38
C VAL A 131 -13.83 0.46 -3.19
N GLY A 132 -12.72 1.19 -3.32
CA GLY A 132 -12.09 1.85 -2.17
C GLY A 132 -11.49 0.84 -1.18
N PRO A 133 -10.92 1.30 -0.06
CA PRO A 133 -10.34 0.40 0.92
C PRO A 133 -11.42 -0.44 1.63
N ALA A 134 -11.12 -1.72 1.83
CA ALA A 134 -11.97 -2.64 2.61
C ALA A 134 -11.34 -2.87 3.99
N PHE A 135 -11.76 -2.09 4.98
CA PHE A 135 -11.30 -2.25 6.36
C PHE A 135 -12.15 -3.33 7.07
N GLY A 136 -11.50 -4.39 7.56
CA GLY A 136 -12.11 -5.33 8.49
C GLY A 136 -11.90 -4.89 9.95
N ALA A 137 -12.69 -5.48 10.87
CA ALA A 137 -12.41 -5.38 12.29
C ALA A 137 -11.00 -5.92 12.57
N ARG A 138 -10.09 -5.06 13.04
CA ARG A 138 -8.78 -5.50 13.52
C ARG A 138 -8.92 -5.92 14.99
N PRO A 139 -8.21 -6.98 15.42
CA PRO A 139 -8.08 -7.25 16.85
C PRO A 139 -7.62 -5.97 17.55
N ALA A 140 -8.27 -5.63 18.68
CA ALA A 140 -7.87 -4.48 19.50
C ALA A 140 -6.36 -4.55 19.73
N ALA A 141 -5.66 -3.45 19.44
CA ALA A 141 -4.22 -3.45 19.63
C ALA A 141 -3.87 -3.51 21.12
N ALA A 142 -2.60 -3.78 21.39
CA ALA A 142 -2.01 -3.69 22.72
C ALA A 142 -2.38 -2.37 23.43
N HIS A 143 -2.28 -2.36 24.77
CA HIS A 143 -2.47 -1.18 25.59
C HIS A 143 -1.74 0.05 25.01
N PHE A 144 -2.50 1.06 24.60
CA PHE A 144 -1.99 2.34 24.09
C PHE A 144 -2.23 3.43 25.14
N PRO A 145 -1.22 4.27 25.46
CA PRO A 145 -1.35 5.28 26.51
C PRO A 145 -2.07 6.54 25.98
N TRP A 146 -3.38 6.44 25.74
CA TRP A 146 -4.22 7.51 25.20
C TRP A 146 -4.08 8.84 25.93
N GLN A 147 -3.90 8.81 27.25
CA GLN A 147 -3.68 9.98 28.11
C GLN A 147 -2.40 10.77 27.80
N ARG A 148 -1.47 10.19 27.03
CA ARG A 148 -0.24 10.86 26.59
C ARG A 148 -0.41 11.62 25.27
N LEU A 149 -1.56 11.50 24.59
CA LEU A 149 -1.84 12.34 23.42
C LEU A 149 -2.10 13.77 23.90
N ASP A 150 -1.35 14.71 23.34
CA ASP A 150 -1.42 16.12 23.69
C ASP A 150 -2.44 16.81 22.76
N PRO A 151 -3.61 17.25 23.25
CA PRO A 151 -4.62 17.90 22.42
C PRO A 151 -4.22 19.31 21.98
N GLU A 152 -3.25 19.94 22.65
CA GLU A 152 -2.77 21.29 22.32
C GLU A 152 -1.77 21.29 21.15
N ARG A 153 -1.33 20.10 20.71
CA ARG A 153 -0.37 19.91 19.62
C ARG A 153 -1.01 19.21 18.43
N ARG A 154 -0.52 19.54 17.24
CA ARG A 154 -0.81 18.79 16.03
C ARG A 154 -0.17 17.41 16.14
N ARG A 155 -0.92 16.34 15.94
CA ARG A 155 -0.49 14.96 16.18
C ARG A 155 -0.19 14.27 14.87
N VAL A 156 1.01 13.72 14.72
CA VAL A 156 1.46 13.07 13.49
C VAL A 156 1.90 11.64 13.78
N LEU A 157 1.33 10.68 13.06
CA LEU A 157 1.80 9.29 13.11
C LEU A 157 3.01 9.12 12.21
N VAL A 158 4.05 8.46 12.68
CA VAL A 158 5.21 8.05 11.90
C VAL A 158 5.27 6.53 11.87
N SER A 159 5.02 5.94 10.69
CA SER A 159 4.98 4.49 10.50
C SER A 159 5.67 4.06 9.19
N LEU A 160 6.80 3.38 9.32
CA LEU A 160 7.61 2.91 8.17
C LEU A 160 7.38 1.45 7.79
N GLY A 161 6.34 0.82 8.37
CA GLY A 161 6.03 -0.59 8.18
C GLY A 161 7.01 -1.52 8.92
N THR A 162 6.64 -2.79 9.00
CA THR A 162 7.35 -3.81 9.80
C THR A 162 8.60 -4.39 9.12
N LEU A 163 8.76 -4.16 7.80
CA LEU A 163 9.71 -4.88 6.92
C LEU A 163 11.01 -4.12 6.57
N ASN A 164 11.31 -2.98 7.20
CA ASN A 164 12.45 -2.12 6.81
C ASN A 164 13.37 -1.72 7.98
N GLN A 165 13.46 -2.56 9.01
CA GLN A 165 14.04 -2.21 10.31
C GLN A 165 15.53 -1.83 10.26
N GLU A 166 16.36 -2.55 9.50
CA GLU A 166 17.81 -2.25 9.41
C GLU A 166 18.11 -0.94 8.66
N ALA A 167 17.24 -0.53 7.74
CA ALA A 167 17.39 0.72 6.99
C ALA A 167 16.81 1.95 7.72
N GLY A 168 16.08 1.73 8.83
CA GLY A 168 15.28 2.74 9.53
C GLY A 168 16.06 3.70 10.43
N GLY A 169 17.18 3.26 11.03
CA GLY A 169 17.85 4.00 12.11
C GLY A 169 18.20 5.46 11.75
N ARG A 170 18.81 5.70 10.58
CA ARG A 170 19.12 7.07 10.11
C ARG A 170 17.85 7.91 9.95
N PHE A 171 16.78 7.32 9.43
CA PHE A 171 15.53 8.05 9.23
C PHE A 171 14.87 8.36 10.57
N TYR A 172 14.83 7.43 11.53
CA TYR A 172 14.32 7.69 12.87
C TYR A 172 15.12 8.79 13.58
N ALA A 173 16.46 8.76 13.51
CA ALA A 173 17.28 9.86 14.02
C ALA A 173 16.93 11.22 13.36
N THR A 174 16.57 11.21 12.08
CA THR A 174 16.10 12.40 11.35
C THR A 174 14.72 12.85 11.85
N VAL A 175 13.82 11.91 12.10
CA VAL A 175 12.49 12.15 12.69
C VAL A 175 12.61 12.77 14.07
N LEU A 176 13.47 12.25 14.95
CA LEU A 176 13.65 12.81 16.30
C LEU A 176 14.21 14.23 16.26
N ARG A 177 15.20 14.50 15.41
CA ARG A 177 15.74 15.87 15.21
C ARG A 177 14.69 16.84 14.67
N ALA A 178 13.80 16.36 13.79
CA ALA A 178 12.67 17.17 13.32
C ALA A 178 11.64 17.40 14.44
N ALA A 179 11.42 16.40 15.29
CA ALA A 179 10.54 16.49 16.45
C ALA A 179 11.01 17.57 17.43
N GLU A 180 12.32 17.63 17.74
CA GLU A 180 12.90 18.66 18.62
C GLU A 180 12.62 20.07 18.11
N ARG A 181 12.75 20.28 16.79
CA ARG A 181 12.51 21.58 16.15
C ARG A 181 11.05 22.00 16.13
N LEU A 182 10.13 21.04 16.21
CA LEU A 182 8.69 21.26 16.19
C LEU A 182 8.05 21.04 17.57
N ALA A 183 8.86 20.97 18.63
CA ALA A 183 8.43 20.52 19.95
C ALA A 183 7.28 21.33 20.54
N ASP A 184 7.18 22.61 20.22
CA ASP A 184 6.12 23.48 20.74
C ASP A 184 4.76 23.29 20.05
N THR A 185 4.72 22.71 18.85
CA THR A 185 3.50 22.69 18.03
C THR A 185 3.09 21.32 17.49
N VAL A 186 4.01 20.34 17.53
CA VAL A 186 3.78 19.00 16.97
C VAL A 186 4.15 17.91 17.98
N GLN A 187 3.26 16.94 18.13
CA GLN A 187 3.54 15.67 18.80
C GLN A 187 3.66 14.56 17.75
N LEU A 188 4.73 13.77 17.83
CA LEU A 188 4.91 12.61 16.96
C LEU A 188 4.55 11.32 17.70
N VAL A 189 3.69 10.49 17.12
CA VAL A 189 3.51 9.10 17.54
C VAL A 189 4.37 8.23 16.63
N VAL A 190 5.50 7.73 17.12
CA VAL A 190 6.47 6.98 16.32
C VAL A 190 6.30 5.49 16.56
N VAL A 191 6.06 4.73 15.50
CA VAL A 191 5.91 3.27 15.55
C VAL A 191 7.24 2.60 15.19
N ALA A 192 8.00 2.19 16.20
CA ALA A 192 9.30 1.55 16.03
C ALA A 192 9.77 0.81 17.30
N PRO A 193 10.61 -0.23 17.15
CA PRO A 193 11.37 -0.79 18.27
C PRO A 193 12.24 0.27 18.95
N PRO A 194 12.24 0.38 20.29
CA PRO A 194 13.08 1.33 21.02
C PRO A 194 14.57 1.23 20.71
N SER A 195 15.05 0.01 20.41
CA SER A 195 16.43 -0.27 20.02
C SER A 195 16.89 0.44 18.74
N LEU A 196 15.96 0.86 17.87
CA LEU A 196 16.27 1.53 16.60
C LEU A 196 16.22 3.06 16.67
N VAL A 197 15.58 3.62 17.71
CA VAL A 197 15.25 5.05 17.80
C VAL A 197 16.13 5.76 18.82
N GLY A 198 16.51 5.09 19.91
CA GLY A 198 17.24 5.71 21.02
C GLY A 198 16.35 6.64 21.88
N PRO A 199 16.95 7.53 22.69
CA PRO A 199 16.20 8.44 23.55
C PRO A 199 15.31 9.39 22.74
N ALA A 200 14.01 9.36 23.01
CA ALA A 200 13.02 10.17 22.32
C ALA A 200 12.78 11.52 23.04
N PRO A 201 12.66 12.65 22.32
CA PRO A 201 12.28 13.94 22.89
C PRO A 201 10.90 13.91 23.58
N GLY A 202 10.64 14.88 24.46
CA GLY A 202 9.39 14.94 25.24
C GLY A 202 8.10 15.04 24.41
N ASN A 203 8.17 15.53 23.16
CA ASN A 203 7.05 15.58 22.22
C ASN A 203 6.90 14.32 21.36
N VAL A 204 7.66 13.26 21.64
CA VAL A 204 7.60 11.99 20.91
C VAL A 204 7.00 10.90 21.78
N LEU A 205 5.90 10.33 21.32
CA LEU A 205 5.29 9.11 21.86
C LEU A 205 5.78 7.91 21.04
N LEU A 206 6.87 7.30 21.49
CA LEU A 206 7.42 6.08 20.90
C LEU A 206 6.64 4.85 21.35
N GLN A 207 6.17 4.03 20.42
CA GLN A 207 5.45 2.78 20.67
C GLN A 207 5.92 1.71 19.66
N GLU A 208 5.99 0.44 20.08
CA GLU A 208 6.30 -0.65 19.12
C GLU A 208 5.10 -0.98 18.23
N ARG A 209 3.89 -0.83 18.77
CA ARG A 209 2.63 -1.08 18.09
C ARG A 209 1.60 -0.05 18.56
N VAL A 210 0.69 0.32 17.68
CA VAL A 210 -0.41 1.25 17.97
C VAL A 210 -1.72 0.70 17.41
N PRO A 211 -2.88 1.03 18.00
CA PRO A 211 -4.19 0.79 17.41
C PRO A 211 -4.41 1.78 16.26
N GLN A 212 -3.72 1.56 15.12
CA GLN A 212 -3.62 2.57 14.06
C GLN A 212 -4.98 3.11 13.63
N LEU A 213 -5.96 2.24 13.34
CA LEU A 213 -7.30 2.67 12.92
C LEU A 213 -8.03 3.51 13.97
N GLU A 214 -7.89 3.17 15.26
CA GLU A 214 -8.49 3.95 16.36
C GLU A 214 -7.73 5.26 16.60
N LEU A 215 -6.43 5.30 16.28
CA LEU A 215 -5.59 6.48 16.45
C LEU A 215 -5.82 7.51 15.34
N LEU A 216 -6.05 7.10 14.08
CA LEU A 216 -6.19 7.99 12.92
C LEU A 216 -7.20 9.15 13.12
N PRO A 217 -8.39 8.97 13.73
CA PRO A 217 -9.30 10.06 14.07
C PRO A 217 -8.71 11.19 14.93
N HIS A 218 -7.63 10.91 15.65
CA HIS A 218 -6.96 11.81 16.58
C HIS A 218 -5.70 12.44 16.00
N LEU A 219 -5.45 12.29 14.70
CA LEU A 219 -4.23 12.77 14.05
C LEU A 219 -4.53 13.88 13.05
N ASP A 220 -3.48 14.60 12.70
CA ASP A 220 -3.51 15.71 11.76
C ASP A 220 -2.79 15.37 10.45
N ALA A 221 -1.80 14.48 10.47
CA ALA A 221 -1.08 13.98 9.29
C ALA A 221 -0.40 12.62 9.57
N VAL A 222 0.11 11.98 8.51
CA VAL A 222 0.85 10.70 8.61
C VAL A 222 2.17 10.75 7.83
N VAL A 223 3.28 10.40 8.47
CA VAL A 223 4.55 10.06 7.81
C VAL A 223 4.58 8.57 7.54
N SER A 224 4.68 8.18 6.27
CA SER A 224 4.63 6.78 5.84
C SER A 224 5.71 6.45 4.83
N HIS A 225 6.15 5.20 4.80
CA HIS A 225 6.97 4.65 3.71
C HIS A 225 6.18 4.44 2.40
N ALA A 226 4.93 4.91 2.32
CA ALA A 226 4.02 4.78 1.19
C ALA A 226 3.57 3.34 0.87
N GLY A 227 3.48 2.47 1.88
CA GLY A 227 2.74 1.22 1.73
C GLY A 227 1.25 1.49 1.46
N HIS A 228 0.68 0.82 0.45
CA HIS A 228 -0.68 1.07 -0.05
C HIS A 228 -1.74 1.09 1.06
N ASN A 229 -1.68 0.14 2.00
CA ASN A 229 -2.61 0.07 3.14
C ASN A 229 -2.55 1.31 4.04
N THR A 230 -1.35 1.70 4.52
CA THR A 230 -1.20 2.89 5.38
C THR A 230 -1.64 4.16 4.66
N VAL A 231 -1.36 4.27 3.35
CA VAL A 231 -1.82 5.40 2.54
C VAL A 231 -3.35 5.43 2.48
N CYS A 232 -3.99 4.30 2.14
CA CYS A 232 -5.44 4.24 2.04
C CYS A 232 -6.13 4.48 3.39
N GLU A 233 -5.57 3.95 4.48
CA GLU A 233 -6.04 4.22 5.84
C GLU A 233 -5.97 5.72 6.15
N ALA A 234 -4.81 6.37 6.00
CA ALA A 234 -4.67 7.80 6.27
C ALA A 234 -5.67 8.65 5.45
N LEU A 235 -5.79 8.36 4.16
CA LEU A 235 -6.70 9.09 3.26
C LEU A 235 -8.17 8.81 3.56
N ALA A 236 -8.54 7.62 4.03
CA ALA A 236 -9.91 7.34 4.49
C ALA A 236 -10.32 8.17 5.72
N TYR A 237 -9.36 8.67 6.50
CA TYR A 237 -9.58 9.64 7.57
C TYR A 237 -9.30 11.10 7.15
N GLY A 238 -9.08 11.35 5.85
CA GLY A 238 -8.84 12.69 5.31
C GLY A 238 -7.53 13.32 5.79
N LEU A 239 -6.54 12.49 6.14
CA LEU A 239 -5.23 12.92 6.62
C LEU A 239 -4.25 13.06 5.46
N PRO A 240 -3.58 14.23 5.30
CA PRO A 240 -2.49 14.36 4.35
C PRO A 240 -1.24 13.60 4.81
N LEU A 241 -0.35 13.29 3.86
CA LEU A 241 0.80 12.43 4.12
C LEU A 241 2.14 13.09 3.80
N VAL A 242 3.17 12.76 4.59
CA VAL A 242 4.56 12.83 4.14
C VAL A 242 5.00 11.42 3.75
N VAL A 243 5.35 11.21 2.48
CA VAL A 243 5.69 9.89 1.94
C VAL A 243 7.20 9.75 1.71
N ALA A 244 7.78 8.73 2.32
CA ALA A 244 9.21 8.40 2.26
C ALA A 244 9.43 6.99 1.68
N PRO A 245 9.15 6.78 0.36
CA PRO A 245 9.20 5.46 -0.24
C PRO A 245 10.59 4.83 -0.22
N ILE A 246 10.65 3.52 0.01
CA ILE A 246 11.89 2.76 0.18
C ILE A 246 12.14 1.83 -1.02
N ARG A 247 11.16 0.96 -1.35
CA ARG A 247 11.28 -0.11 -2.36
C ARG A 247 9.93 -0.59 -2.87
N ASP A 248 9.96 -1.56 -3.78
CA ASP A 248 8.79 -2.28 -4.31
C ASP A 248 7.77 -1.33 -4.96
N ASP A 249 6.50 -1.39 -4.56
CA ASP A 249 5.41 -0.57 -5.08
C ASP A 249 5.36 0.85 -4.49
N GLN A 250 6.03 1.08 -3.37
CA GLN A 250 5.99 2.33 -2.61
C GLN A 250 6.34 3.58 -3.42
N PRO A 251 7.32 3.59 -4.35
CA PRO A 251 7.59 4.76 -5.17
C PRO A 251 6.43 5.17 -6.07
N ILE A 252 5.62 4.20 -6.53
CA ILE A 252 4.45 4.44 -7.37
C ILE A 252 3.30 4.98 -6.52
N VAL A 253 3.04 4.36 -5.36
CA VAL A 253 2.04 4.85 -4.41
C VAL A 253 2.39 6.25 -3.90
N ALA A 254 3.67 6.52 -3.62
CA ALA A 254 4.13 7.86 -3.24
C ALA A 254 3.91 8.89 -4.35
N ARG A 255 4.09 8.49 -5.63
CA ARG A 255 3.80 9.36 -6.78
C ARG A 255 2.32 9.68 -6.85
N GLN A 256 1.44 8.67 -6.74
CA GLN A 256 -0.01 8.84 -6.71
C GLN A 256 -0.47 9.83 -5.62
N VAL A 257 0.07 9.70 -4.40
CA VAL A 257 -0.24 10.65 -3.30
C VAL A 257 0.15 12.08 -3.64
N VAL A 258 1.34 12.29 -4.24
CA VAL A 258 1.83 13.61 -4.63
C VAL A 258 1.02 14.18 -5.79
N GLU A 259 0.74 13.39 -6.83
CA GLU A 259 -0.03 13.81 -8.01
C GLU A 259 -1.48 14.15 -7.65
N ALA A 260 -2.09 13.41 -6.71
CA ALA A 260 -3.40 13.75 -6.17
C ALA A 260 -3.38 15.01 -5.28
N GLY A 261 -2.20 15.53 -4.94
CA GLY A 261 -1.99 16.68 -4.08
C GLY A 261 -2.20 16.39 -2.59
N ALA A 262 -2.32 15.12 -2.19
CA ALA A 262 -2.65 14.72 -0.82
C ALA A 262 -1.41 14.53 0.08
N GLY A 263 -0.21 14.86 -0.40
CA GLY A 263 0.99 14.77 0.41
C GLY A 263 2.27 15.27 -0.24
N VAL A 264 3.35 15.23 0.54
CA VAL A 264 4.70 15.65 0.15
C VAL A 264 5.64 14.45 0.18
N ARG A 265 6.46 14.29 -0.86
CA ARG A 265 7.46 13.22 -0.92
C ARG A 265 8.81 13.68 -0.40
N VAL A 266 9.40 12.86 0.49
CA VAL A 266 10.78 13.02 0.96
C VAL A 266 11.63 11.82 0.56
N ARG A 267 12.96 11.99 0.51
CA ARG A 267 13.90 10.94 0.11
C ARG A 267 14.37 10.15 1.34
N PHE A 268 13.71 9.06 1.69
CA PHE A 268 14.00 8.22 2.86
C PHE A 268 15.49 8.13 3.28
N GLY A 269 16.38 7.73 2.35
CA GLY A 269 17.81 7.55 2.65
C GLY A 269 18.67 8.81 2.60
N ARG A 270 18.12 9.98 2.27
CA ARG A 270 18.86 11.25 2.09
C ARG A 270 18.25 12.44 2.81
N THR A 271 16.98 12.36 3.20
CA THR A 271 16.28 13.42 3.92
C THR A 271 17.05 13.90 5.14
N ARG A 272 17.09 15.21 5.32
CA ARG A 272 17.62 15.92 6.49
C ARG A 272 16.46 16.35 7.40
N ALA A 273 16.78 16.74 8.64
CA ALA A 273 15.77 17.11 9.61
C ALA A 273 14.98 18.34 9.17
N GLU A 274 15.65 19.33 8.58
CA GLU A 274 15.05 20.55 8.03
C GLU A 274 14.05 20.21 6.92
N GLU A 275 14.43 19.34 5.98
CA GLU A 275 13.55 18.92 4.89
C GLU A 275 12.31 18.17 5.38
N LEU A 276 12.45 17.41 6.48
CA LEU A 276 11.31 16.74 7.11
C LEU A 276 10.42 17.75 7.86
N CYS A 277 11.00 18.74 8.54
CA CYS A 277 10.25 19.84 9.15
C CYS A 277 9.44 20.61 8.11
N ASP A 278 10.06 20.96 6.98
CA ASP A 278 9.40 21.67 5.89
C ASP A 278 8.23 20.85 5.32
N ALA A 279 8.45 19.55 5.10
CA ALA A 279 7.39 18.65 4.61
C ALA A 279 6.24 18.50 5.62
N LEU A 280 6.54 18.35 6.91
CA LEU A 280 5.52 18.29 7.98
C LEU A 280 4.73 19.59 8.06
N THR A 281 5.42 20.72 8.04
CA THR A 281 4.81 22.06 8.07
C THR A 281 3.91 22.24 6.86
N ALA A 282 4.36 21.87 5.66
CA ALA A 282 3.56 21.96 4.45
C ALA A 282 2.25 21.17 4.56
N VAL A 283 2.29 19.89 4.96
CA VAL A 283 1.06 19.08 5.05
C VAL A 283 0.13 19.49 6.19
N LEU A 284 0.65 20.13 7.24
CA LEU A 284 -0.13 20.61 8.38
C LEU A 284 -0.76 21.98 8.11
N ASP A 285 -0.04 22.88 7.45
CA ASP A 285 -0.40 24.30 7.33
C ASP A 285 -0.96 24.69 5.95
N ASP A 286 -0.60 23.99 4.87
CA ASP A 286 -1.25 24.22 3.57
C ASP A 286 -2.60 23.48 3.52
N PRO A 287 -3.73 24.22 3.49
CA PRO A 287 -5.05 23.58 3.42
C PRO A 287 -5.27 22.81 2.11
N GLY A 288 -4.46 23.02 1.07
CA GLY A 288 -4.49 22.28 -0.19
C GLY A 288 -4.34 20.77 0.00
N HIS A 289 -3.37 20.35 0.82
CA HIS A 289 -3.12 18.94 1.10
C HIS A 289 -4.30 18.28 1.83
N ARG A 290 -4.85 18.96 2.84
CA ARG A 290 -6.04 18.48 3.56
C ARG A 290 -7.28 18.43 2.69
N ARG A 291 -7.50 19.43 1.83
CA ARG A 291 -8.60 19.41 0.84
C ARG A 291 -8.47 18.23 -0.11
N ALA A 292 -7.27 17.98 -0.63
CA ALA A 292 -7.02 16.83 -1.50
C ALA A 292 -7.28 15.49 -0.80
N ALA A 293 -6.75 15.32 0.42
CA ALA A 293 -6.99 14.12 1.23
C ALA A 293 -8.49 13.90 1.49
N ARG A 294 -9.25 14.97 1.80
CA ARG A 294 -10.72 14.91 1.98
C ARG A 294 -11.49 14.58 0.70
N ARG A 295 -11.00 14.97 -0.48
CA ARG A 295 -11.62 14.54 -1.76
C ARG A 295 -11.48 13.03 -1.94
N ILE A 296 -10.30 12.49 -1.67
CA ILE A 296 -10.05 11.04 -1.74
C ILE A 296 -10.87 10.31 -0.67
N GLN A 297 -10.96 10.85 0.55
CA GLN A 297 -11.83 10.33 1.61
C GLN A 297 -13.27 10.19 1.12
N ALA A 298 -13.82 11.23 0.50
CA ALA A 298 -15.18 11.23 -0.01
C ALA A 298 -15.37 10.18 -1.11
N SER A 299 -14.39 10.00 -2.01
CA SER A 299 -14.50 8.98 -3.05
C SER A 299 -14.36 7.56 -2.51
N PHE A 300 -13.50 7.34 -1.51
CA PHE A 300 -13.43 6.07 -0.78
C PHE A 300 -14.76 5.71 -0.11
N ALA A 301 -15.39 6.68 0.57
CA ALA A 301 -16.70 6.47 1.19
C ALA A 301 -17.79 6.14 0.16
N ALA A 302 -17.74 6.75 -1.03
CA ALA A 302 -18.69 6.49 -2.12
C ALA A 302 -18.47 5.15 -2.83
N ALA A 303 -17.26 4.58 -2.76
CA ALA A 303 -16.90 3.37 -3.50
C ALA A 303 -17.45 2.06 -2.88
N GLY A 304 -17.94 2.10 -1.64
CA GLY A 304 -18.71 1.03 -1.00
C GLY A 304 -17.92 -0.09 -0.31
N GLY A 305 -16.59 -0.14 -0.46
CA GLY A 305 -15.70 -1.00 0.30
C GLY A 305 -16.00 -2.50 0.13
N ALA A 306 -15.96 -3.23 1.26
CA ALA A 306 -16.15 -4.68 1.28
C ALA A 306 -17.51 -5.13 0.73
N ALA A 307 -18.58 -4.36 0.98
CA ALA A 307 -19.92 -4.67 0.47
C ALA A 307 -19.96 -4.58 -1.06
N ALA A 308 -19.42 -3.50 -1.63
CA ALA A 308 -19.31 -3.36 -3.08
C ALA A 308 -18.42 -4.45 -3.70
N ALA A 309 -17.36 -4.88 -3.02
CA ALA A 309 -16.55 -6.00 -3.47
C ALA A 309 -17.35 -7.32 -3.49
N ALA A 310 -18.11 -7.62 -2.43
CA ALA A 310 -18.96 -8.79 -2.35
C ALA A 310 -20.03 -8.80 -3.46
N ASP A 311 -20.75 -7.70 -3.66
CA ASP A 311 -21.77 -7.56 -4.72
C ASP A 311 -21.21 -7.83 -6.13
N ARG A 312 -19.92 -7.52 -6.35
CA ARG A 312 -19.24 -7.77 -7.63
C ARG A 312 -18.86 -9.24 -7.78
N LEU A 313 -18.44 -9.88 -6.71
CA LEU A 313 -18.11 -11.31 -6.68
C LEU A 313 -19.36 -12.17 -6.88
N GLU A 314 -20.48 -11.83 -6.24
CA GLU A 314 -21.76 -12.56 -6.39
C GLU A 314 -22.34 -12.49 -7.80
N LYS A 315 -22.01 -11.44 -8.57
CA LYS A 315 -22.41 -11.32 -9.99
C LYS A 315 -21.52 -12.12 -10.94
N LEU A 316 -20.39 -12.64 -10.44
CA LEU A 316 -19.43 -13.40 -11.21
C LEU A 316 -19.59 -14.92 -11.03
N SER A 317 -20.12 -15.34 -9.88
CA SER A 317 -20.49 -16.72 -9.56
C SER A 317 -21.73 -17.19 -10.30
#